data_AF-A0A949D6U1-F1
#
_entry.id   AF-A0A949D6U1-F1
#
_cell.length_a   1.000
_cell.length_b   1.000
_cell.length_c   1.000
_cell.angle_alpha   90.00
_cell.angle_beta   90.00
_cell.angle_gamma   90.00
#
_symmetry.space_group_name_H-M   'P 1'
#
loop_
_entity.id
_entity.type
_entity.pdbx_description
1 polymer ?
#
loop_
_entity_poly.entity_id
_entity_poly.type
_entity_poly.pdbx_seq_one_letter_code
_entity_poly.pdbx_strand_id
1 'polypeptide(L)'
;MAESDPVDPVAAPEPFTGGKLFDTVFTRGMALVEETASYLDGPGRDQAKGLARDASLTYSAWSMELTTRLMQAASWLVMQKAVRDGEMRREEASARKYRIRRDEPPLNPEAQRSRGLPPRFLDLVGRAEALYEQICRLDEALYQGARAKVAPNPVSDQIAQLQKAAETGAFDPLMIWRRTK
;
A
#
# COMPACT_ATOMS: atom_id res chain seq x y z
N MET A 1 -26.92 24.36 -37.75
CA MET A 1 -27.17 22.91 -37.63
C MET A 1 -26.01 22.20 -38.31
N ALA A 2 -25.26 21.42 -37.54
CA ALA A 2 -24.18 20.47 -37.88
C ALA A 2 -23.08 20.62 -36.82
N GLU A 3 -23.32 20.09 -35.61
CA GLU A 3 -23.00 18.72 -35.16
C GLU A 3 -21.64 18.76 -34.44
N SER A 4 -21.72 18.99 -33.13
CA SER A 4 -20.58 18.92 -32.22
C SER A 4 -20.26 17.46 -31.97
N ASP A 5 -19.08 17.01 -32.43
CA ASP A 5 -18.51 15.72 -32.04
C ASP A 5 -18.41 15.64 -30.50
N PRO A 6 -19.01 14.62 -29.86
CA PRO A 6 -18.77 14.37 -28.45
C PRO A 6 -17.40 13.71 -28.30
N VAL A 7 -16.47 14.43 -27.68
CA VAL A 7 -15.19 13.87 -27.24
C VAL A 7 -15.49 12.81 -26.18
N ASP A 8 -15.34 11.54 -26.55
CA ASP A 8 -15.42 10.41 -25.62
C ASP A 8 -14.52 10.68 -24.40
N PRO A 9 -15.04 10.57 -23.16
CA PRO A 9 -14.19 10.66 -21.99
C PRO A 9 -13.25 9.46 -22.02
N VAL A 10 -11.96 9.74 -22.25
CA VAL A 10 -10.87 8.76 -22.16
C VAL A 10 -11.05 7.98 -20.87
N ALA A 11 -11.48 6.72 -21.00
CA ALA A 11 -11.64 5.79 -19.90
C ALA A 11 -10.36 5.85 -19.07
N ALA A 12 -10.50 6.25 -17.80
CA ALA A 12 -9.43 6.16 -16.84
C ALA A 12 -8.84 4.74 -16.92
N PRO A 13 -7.51 4.58 -16.92
CA PRO A 13 -6.91 3.26 -16.97
C PRO A 13 -7.53 2.45 -15.83
N GLU A 14 -8.29 1.41 -16.16
CA GLU A 14 -8.83 0.50 -15.17
C GLU A 14 -7.69 0.11 -14.23
N PRO A 15 -7.90 0.04 -12.91
CA PRO A 15 -6.86 -0.34 -11.96
C PRO A 15 -6.40 -1.77 -12.28
N PHE A 16 -5.40 -1.80 -13.15
CA PHE A 16 -4.77 -2.92 -13.80
C PHE A 16 -4.41 -3.97 -12.75
N THR A 17 -4.88 -5.21 -12.91
CA THR A 17 -4.37 -6.43 -12.24
C THR A 17 -4.65 -6.63 -10.74
N GLY A 18 -5.42 -5.77 -10.06
CA GLY A 18 -5.61 -5.81 -8.61
C GLY A 18 -6.30 -7.07 -8.04
N GLY A 19 -7.32 -7.61 -8.71
CA GLY A 19 -8.19 -8.65 -8.14
C GLY A 19 -7.48 -9.96 -7.79
N LYS A 20 -6.92 -10.65 -8.80
CA LYS A 20 -6.31 -11.99 -8.62
C LYS A 20 -5.05 -11.97 -7.75
N LEU A 21 -4.22 -10.93 -7.88
CA LEU A 21 -3.04 -10.74 -7.03
C LEU A 21 -3.46 -10.51 -5.58
N PHE A 22 -4.45 -9.64 -5.36
CA PHE A 22 -4.99 -9.40 -4.02
C PHE A 22 -5.57 -10.66 -3.39
N ASP A 23 -6.41 -11.43 -4.11
CA ASP A 23 -6.98 -12.68 -3.60
C ASP A 23 -5.90 -13.65 -3.14
N THR A 24 -4.85 -13.80 -3.95
CA THR A 24 -3.71 -14.65 -3.60
C THR A 24 -3.01 -14.18 -2.32
N VAL A 25 -2.76 -12.87 -2.20
CA VAL A 25 -2.11 -12.28 -1.01
C VAL A 25 -3.02 -12.35 0.21
N PHE A 26 -4.32 -12.15 0.04
CA PHE A 26 -5.32 -12.22 1.10
C PHE A 26 -5.40 -13.64 1.67
N THR A 27 -5.59 -14.66 0.82
CA THR A 27 -5.63 -16.05 1.24
C THR A 27 -4.31 -16.47 1.91
N ARG A 28 -3.16 -16.13 1.31
CA ARG A 28 -1.85 -16.42 1.90
C ARG A 28 -1.66 -15.72 3.24
N GLY A 29 -2.14 -14.48 3.38
CA GLY A 29 -2.07 -13.71 4.61
C GLY A 29 -2.90 -14.33 5.72
N MET A 30 -4.17 -14.66 5.46
CA MET A 30 -5.04 -15.32 6.43
C MET A 30 -4.51 -16.69 6.85
N ALA A 31 -4.04 -17.49 5.89
CA ALA A 31 -3.43 -18.79 6.18
C ALA A 31 -2.19 -18.67 7.07
N LEU A 32 -1.34 -17.66 6.83
CA LEU A 32 -0.14 -17.43 7.66
C LEU A 32 -0.50 -16.98 9.09
N VAL A 33 -1.56 -16.18 9.26
CA VAL A 33 -2.08 -15.79 10.58
C VAL A 33 -2.54 -17.03 11.35
N GLU A 34 -3.35 -17.89 10.72
CA GLU A 34 -3.86 -19.13 11.32
C GLU A 34 -2.73 -20.12 11.67
N GLU A 35 -1.78 -20.31 10.75
CA GLU A 35 -0.61 -21.17 10.95
C GLU A 35 0.25 -20.68 12.11
N THR A 36 0.46 -19.36 12.21
CA THR A 36 1.23 -18.75 13.29
C THR A 36 0.52 -18.87 14.63
N ALA A 37 -0.79 -18.63 14.69
CA ALA A 37 -1.58 -18.80 15.90
C ALA A 37 -1.53 -20.24 16.40
N SER A 38 -1.79 -21.20 15.49
CA SER A 38 -1.72 -22.64 15.80
C SER A 38 -0.35 -23.07 16.30
N TYR A 39 0.72 -22.52 15.71
CA TYR A 39 2.08 -22.79 16.15
C TYR A 39 2.36 -22.22 17.55
N LEU A 40 2.04 -20.94 17.80
CA LEU A 40 2.33 -20.28 19.07
C LEU A 40 1.52 -20.86 20.23
N ASP A 41 0.29 -21.30 19.99
CA ASP A 41 -0.56 -21.91 21.01
C ASP A 41 -0.24 -23.38 21.28
N GLY A 42 0.31 -24.10 20.30
CA GLY A 42 0.71 -25.50 20.43
C GLY A 42 2.23 -25.68 20.51
N PRO A 43 2.86 -26.21 19.45
CA PRO A 43 4.25 -26.68 19.48
C PRO A 43 5.28 -25.59 19.84
N GLY A 44 5.02 -24.33 19.49
CA GLY A 44 5.89 -23.20 19.82
C GLY A 44 5.99 -22.98 21.33
N ARG A 45 4.91 -23.23 22.09
CA ARG A 45 4.90 -23.11 23.55
C ARG A 45 5.79 -24.15 24.22
N ASP A 46 5.79 -25.38 23.71
CA ASP A 46 6.63 -26.44 24.27
C ASP A 46 8.10 -26.28 23.86
N GLN A 47 8.36 -25.84 22.63
CA GLN A 47 9.71 -25.52 22.17
C GLN A 47 10.31 -24.35 22.96
N ALA A 48 9.51 -23.33 23.30
CA ALA A 48 9.96 -22.18 24.09
C ALA A 48 10.43 -22.55 25.50
N LYS A 49 9.86 -23.60 26.12
CA LYS A 49 10.25 -24.08 27.46
C LYS A 49 11.64 -24.73 27.48
N GLY A 50 12.05 -25.32 26.35
CA GLY A 50 13.35 -26.00 26.21
C GLY A 50 14.50 -25.07 25.82
N LEU A 51 14.25 -23.78 25.59
CA LEU A 51 15.26 -22.83 25.15
C LEU A 51 16.16 -22.36 26.30
N ALA A 52 17.43 -22.11 25.98
CA ALA A 52 18.32 -21.36 26.85
C ALA A 52 17.77 -19.95 27.11
N ARG A 53 18.14 -19.34 28.25
CA ARG A 53 17.59 -18.04 28.70
C ARG A 53 17.63 -16.95 27.62
N ASP A 54 18.76 -16.80 26.93
CA ASP A 54 18.91 -15.78 25.87
C ASP A 54 18.02 -16.05 24.65
N ALA A 55 17.92 -17.32 24.25
CA ALA A 55 17.05 -17.75 23.15
C ALA A 55 15.56 -17.60 23.53
N SER A 56 15.19 -17.87 24.77
CA SER A 56 13.82 -17.73 25.30
C SER A 56 13.38 -16.26 25.35
N LEU A 57 14.27 -15.34 25.77
CA LEU A 57 14.01 -13.89 25.72
C LEU A 57 13.82 -13.41 24.28
N THR A 58 14.69 -13.84 23.37
CA THR A 58 14.58 -13.49 21.95
C THR A 58 13.29 -14.04 21.34
N TYR A 59 12.95 -15.30 21.62
CA TYR A 59 11.71 -15.93 21.17
C TYR A 59 10.48 -15.16 21.63
N SER A 60 10.45 -14.75 22.90
CA SER A 60 9.31 -14.01 23.48
C SER A 60 9.13 -12.65 22.81
N ALA A 61 10.22 -11.88 22.66
CA ALA A 61 10.18 -10.58 21.98
C ALA A 61 9.73 -10.71 20.53
N TRP A 62 10.34 -11.64 19.78
CA TRP A 62 10.04 -11.84 18.36
C TRP A 62 8.65 -12.41 18.13
N SER A 63 8.10 -13.20 19.07
CA SER A 63 6.74 -13.72 18.97
C SER A 63 5.70 -12.61 19.05
N MET A 64 5.88 -11.66 19.99
CA MET A 64 4.99 -10.49 20.08
C MET A 64 5.10 -9.60 18.85
N GLU A 65 6.31 -9.40 18.35
CA GLU A 65 6.57 -8.60 17.15
C GLU A 65 5.94 -9.25 15.91
N LEU A 66 6.12 -10.56 15.75
CA LEU A 66 5.49 -11.38 14.71
C LEU A 66 3.96 -11.24 14.72
N THR A 67 3.33 -11.42 15.89
CA THR A 67 1.87 -11.29 16.00
C THR A 67 1.40 -9.87 15.68
N THR A 68 2.15 -8.86 16.09
CA THR A 68 1.83 -7.46 15.80
C THR A 68 1.89 -7.18 14.31
N ARG A 69 2.95 -7.62 13.62
CA ARG A 69 3.07 -7.47 12.16
C ARG A 69 1.97 -8.20 11.41
N LEU A 70 1.65 -9.43 11.80
CA LEU A 70 0.57 -10.20 11.19
C LEU A 70 -0.79 -9.54 11.39
N MET A 71 -1.04 -8.99 12.58
CA MET A 71 -2.30 -8.27 12.87
C MET A 71 -2.42 -6.99 12.03
N GLN A 72 -1.34 -6.22 11.91
CA GLN A 72 -1.31 -5.03 11.04
C GLN A 72 -1.56 -5.39 9.57
N ALA A 73 -0.88 -6.42 9.07
CA ALA A 73 -1.07 -6.94 7.73
C ALA A 73 -2.52 -7.43 7.50
N ALA A 74 -3.07 -8.20 8.44
CA ALA A 74 -4.43 -8.70 8.38
C ALA A 74 -5.45 -7.55 8.34
N SER A 75 -5.27 -6.54 9.19
CA SER A 75 -6.14 -5.36 9.25
C SER A 75 -6.18 -4.62 7.91
N TRP A 76 -5.02 -4.42 7.28
CA TRP A 76 -4.94 -3.82 5.95
C TRP A 76 -5.64 -4.68 4.88
N LEU A 77 -5.41 -6.00 4.90
CA LEU A 77 -6.04 -6.93 3.95
C LEU A 77 -7.57 -6.95 4.07
N VAL A 78 -8.11 -6.96 5.29
CA VAL A 78 -9.56 -6.92 5.53
C VAL A 78 -10.14 -5.59 5.05
N MET A 79 -9.46 -4.47 5.32
CA MET A 79 -9.91 -3.17 4.83
C MET A 79 -9.90 -3.10 3.30
N GLN A 80 -8.86 -3.60 2.62
CA GLN A 80 -8.83 -3.63 1.15
C GLN A 80 -9.93 -4.52 0.57
N LYS A 81 -10.26 -5.62 1.25
CA LYS A 81 -11.40 -6.47 0.86
C LYS A 81 -12.70 -5.67 0.94
N ALA A 82 -12.94 -4.91 2.01
CA ALA A 82 -14.13 -4.06 2.14
C ALA A 82 -14.21 -2.98 1.04
N VAL A 83 -13.07 -2.38 0.67
CA VAL A 83 -13.02 -1.41 -0.46
C VAL A 83 -13.39 -2.08 -1.77
N ARG A 84 -12.87 -3.28 -2.03
CA ARG A 84 -13.14 -4.04 -3.25
C ARG A 84 -14.59 -4.51 -3.33
N ASP A 85 -15.14 -4.97 -2.21
CA ASP A 85 -16.51 -5.46 -2.12
C ASP A 85 -17.54 -4.29 -2.15
N GLY A 86 -17.06 -3.03 -2.21
CA GLY A 86 -17.89 -1.82 -2.33
C GLY A 86 -18.44 -1.30 -1.00
N GLU A 87 -18.06 -1.92 0.12
CA GLU A 87 -18.49 -1.56 1.47
C GLU A 87 -17.77 -0.32 2.02
N MET A 88 -16.63 0.06 1.43
CA MET A 88 -15.83 1.22 1.84
C MET A 88 -15.35 2.02 0.63
N ARG A 89 -15.42 3.35 0.70
CA ARG A 89 -14.93 4.21 -0.39
C ARG A 89 -13.40 4.22 -0.42
N ARG A 90 -12.82 4.32 -1.62
CA ARG A 90 -11.36 4.29 -1.80
C ARG A 90 -10.68 5.49 -1.14
N GLU A 91 -11.35 6.63 -1.09
CA GLU A 91 -10.89 7.84 -0.43
C GLU A 91 -10.83 7.65 1.09
N GLU A 92 -11.78 6.94 1.68
CA GLU A 92 -11.79 6.62 3.12
C GLU A 92 -10.65 5.67 3.48
N ALA A 93 -10.34 4.72 2.61
CA ALA A 93 -9.23 3.79 2.78
C ALA A 93 -7.84 4.45 2.60
N SER A 94 -7.77 5.63 1.96
CA SER A 94 -6.53 6.39 1.83
C SER A 94 -6.12 7.11 3.13
N ALA A 95 -7.00 7.13 4.14
CA ALA A 95 -6.75 7.76 5.42
C ALA A 95 -5.53 7.14 6.13
N ARG A 96 -4.72 7.99 6.78
CA ARG A 96 -3.46 7.58 7.43
C ARG A 96 -3.63 6.43 8.43
N LYS A 97 -4.78 6.32 9.08
CA LYS A 97 -5.11 5.25 10.03
C LYS A 97 -5.14 3.84 9.42
N TYR A 98 -5.32 3.73 8.11
CA TYR A 98 -5.38 2.47 7.40
C TYR A 98 -4.16 2.22 6.50
N ARG A 99 -3.21 3.15 6.51
CA ARG A 99 -1.94 3.01 5.80
C ARG A 99 -1.02 2.10 6.60
N ILE A 100 -0.41 1.15 5.92
CA ILE A 100 0.60 0.29 6.52
C ILE A 100 1.98 0.80 6.14
N ARG A 101 2.80 1.08 7.14
CA ARG A 101 4.15 1.59 6.98
C ARG A 101 5.09 0.82 7.89
N ARG A 102 6.28 0.55 7.37
CA ARG A 102 7.36 -0.05 8.15
C ARG A 102 8.06 1.07 8.94
N ASP A 103 7.74 1.17 10.22
CA ASP A 103 8.42 2.09 11.15
C ASP A 103 9.61 1.38 11.83
N GLU A 104 9.50 0.07 12.10
CA GLU A 104 10.57 -0.74 12.69
C GLU A 104 11.45 -1.48 11.66
N PRO A 105 12.74 -1.73 11.97
CA PRO A 105 13.62 -2.53 11.12
C PRO A 105 13.07 -3.96 10.91
N PRO A 106 13.36 -4.59 9.76
CA PRO A 106 12.95 -5.97 9.51
C PRO A 106 13.60 -6.96 10.46
N LEU A 107 12.82 -7.95 10.88
CA LEU A 107 13.38 -9.12 11.55
C LEU A 107 14.26 -9.89 10.58
N ASN A 108 15.48 -10.21 11.02
CA ASN A 108 16.41 -11.02 10.24
C ASN A 108 16.52 -12.44 10.83
N PRO A 109 15.68 -13.40 10.39
CA PRO A 109 15.68 -14.75 10.93
C PRO A 109 17.01 -15.47 10.71
N GLU A 110 17.75 -15.17 9.64
CA GLU A 110 19.06 -15.78 9.36
C GLU A 110 20.08 -15.46 10.45
N ALA A 111 20.10 -14.20 10.92
CA ALA A 111 20.99 -13.76 11.99
C ALA A 111 20.72 -14.46 13.33
N GLN A 112 19.52 -15.04 13.50
CA GLN A 112 19.09 -15.69 14.72
C GLN A 112 19.15 -17.22 14.66
N ARG A 113 19.40 -17.83 13.48
CA ARG A 113 19.53 -19.29 13.33
C ARG A 113 20.62 -19.88 14.22
N SER A 114 21.73 -19.17 14.42
CA SER A 114 22.84 -19.61 15.27
C SER A 114 22.53 -19.53 16.78
N ARG A 115 21.44 -18.87 17.18
CA ARG A 115 21.07 -18.66 18.59
C ARG A 115 20.19 -19.76 19.18
N GLY A 116 19.98 -20.85 18.44
CA GLY A 116 19.21 -22.00 18.93
C GLY A 116 17.69 -21.79 18.93
N LEU A 117 17.18 -20.82 18.18
CA LEU A 117 15.75 -20.63 17.99
C LEU A 117 15.16 -21.75 17.12
N PRO A 118 13.88 -22.13 17.34
CA PRO A 118 13.29 -23.21 16.57
C PRO A 118 13.22 -22.88 15.07
N PRO A 119 13.65 -23.78 14.17
CA PRO A 119 13.64 -23.52 12.73
C PRO A 119 12.25 -23.14 12.20
N ARG A 120 11.21 -23.76 12.74
CA ARG A 120 9.82 -23.49 12.34
C ARG A 120 9.38 -22.08 12.70
N PHE A 121 9.79 -21.57 13.87
CA PHE A 121 9.53 -20.19 14.26
C PHE A 121 10.21 -19.20 13.30
N LEU A 122 11.47 -19.46 12.94
CA LEU A 122 12.23 -18.61 12.02
C LEU A 122 11.63 -18.60 10.60
N ASP A 123 11.10 -19.74 10.13
CA ASP A 123 10.34 -19.83 8.87
C ASP A 123 9.08 -18.95 8.90
N LEU A 124 8.29 -19.01 9.98
CA LEU A 124 7.11 -18.16 10.15
C LEU A 124 7.46 -16.67 10.17
N VAL A 125 8.53 -16.29 10.88
CA VAL A 125 9.05 -14.92 10.89
C VAL A 125 9.45 -14.46 9.50
N GLY A 126 10.22 -15.26 8.76
CA GLY A 126 10.63 -14.92 7.40
C GLY A 126 9.45 -14.76 6.44
N ARG A 127 8.46 -15.65 6.52
CA ARG A 127 7.24 -15.56 5.71
C ARG A 127 6.37 -14.35 6.07
N ALA A 128 6.28 -14.00 7.35
CA ALA A 128 5.54 -12.83 7.81
C ALA A 128 6.21 -11.53 7.36
N GLU A 129 7.54 -11.44 7.44
CA GLU A 129 8.31 -10.29 6.93
C GLU A 129 8.11 -10.11 5.42
N ALA A 130 8.22 -11.19 4.64
CA ALA A 130 8.01 -11.14 3.20
C ALA A 130 6.58 -10.72 2.83
N LEU A 131 5.57 -11.21 3.57
CA LEU A 131 4.18 -10.78 3.40
C LEU A 131 4.01 -9.30 3.73
N TYR A 132 4.54 -8.85 4.87
CA TYR A 132 4.44 -7.47 5.32
C TYR A 132 5.07 -6.50 4.31
N GLU A 133 6.28 -6.82 3.83
CA GLU A 133 6.95 -6.03 2.79
C GLU A 133 6.16 -5.98 1.48
N GLN A 134 5.59 -7.12 1.06
CA GLN A 134 4.74 -7.15 -0.13
C GLN A 134 3.49 -6.28 0.04
N ILE A 135 2.87 -6.28 1.23
CA ILE A 135 1.70 -5.44 1.54
C ILE A 135 2.09 -3.96 1.56
N CYS A 136 3.22 -3.58 2.17
CA CYS A 136 3.72 -2.20 2.11
C CYS A 136 3.88 -1.74 0.66
N ARG A 137 4.55 -2.54 -0.20
CA ARG A 137 4.68 -2.19 -1.63
C ARG A 137 3.34 -2.04 -2.34
N LEU A 138 2.37 -2.91 -2.03
CA LEU A 138 1.01 -2.80 -2.58
C LEU A 138 0.34 -1.50 -2.13
N ASP A 139 0.43 -1.16 -0.84
CA ASP A 139 -0.12 0.06 -0.27
C ASP A 139 0.50 1.34 -0.89
N GLU A 140 1.80 1.32 -1.17
CA GLU A 140 2.47 2.40 -1.88
C GLU A 140 2.00 2.51 -3.33
N ALA A 141 1.97 1.40 -4.06
CA ALA A 141 1.48 1.37 -5.44
C ALA A 141 0.02 1.86 -5.55
N LEU A 142 -0.83 1.49 -4.59
CA LEU A 142 -2.27 1.80 -4.62
C LEU A 142 -2.59 3.27 -4.33
N TYR A 143 -1.86 3.93 -3.41
CA TYR A 143 -2.21 5.31 -3.03
C TYR A 143 -1.07 6.34 -3.15
N GLN A 144 0.21 5.96 -3.18
CA GLN A 144 1.29 6.93 -3.48
C GLN A 144 1.39 7.20 -4.99
N GLY A 145 1.15 6.20 -5.84
CA GLY A 145 1.04 6.39 -7.29
C GLY A 145 -0.11 7.33 -7.69
N ALA A 146 -1.20 7.34 -6.92
CA ALA A 146 -2.30 8.29 -7.08
C ALA A 146 -1.90 9.73 -6.66
N ARG A 147 -1.05 9.87 -5.63
CA ARG A 147 -0.57 11.17 -5.13
C ARG A 147 0.49 11.81 -6.03
N ALA A 148 1.34 11.00 -6.68
CA ALA A 148 2.33 11.49 -7.65
C ALA A 148 1.72 12.13 -8.90
N LYS A 149 0.47 11.77 -9.26
CA LYS A 149 -0.31 12.45 -10.31
C LYS A 149 -0.81 13.85 -9.93
N VAL A 150 -0.67 14.24 -8.66
CA VAL A 150 -1.05 15.57 -8.14
C VAL A 150 0.20 16.42 -7.86
N ALA A 151 1.31 16.17 -8.56
CA ALA A 151 2.34 17.19 -8.69
C ALA A 151 1.80 18.26 -9.66
N PRO A 152 1.80 19.55 -9.29
CA PRO A 152 1.36 20.62 -10.20
C PRO A 152 2.24 20.55 -11.45
N ASN A 153 1.61 20.29 -12.60
CA ASN A 153 2.30 20.31 -13.88
C ASN A 153 2.44 21.78 -14.27
N PRO A 154 3.64 22.39 -14.16
CA PRO A 154 3.81 23.82 -14.40
C PRO A 154 3.41 24.21 -15.83
N VAL A 155 3.47 23.27 -16.78
CA VAL A 155 3.01 23.50 -18.16
C VAL A 155 1.49 23.53 -18.25
N SER A 156 0.78 22.65 -17.52
CA SER A 156 -0.69 22.68 -17.46
C SER A 156 -1.20 23.97 -16.79
N ASP A 157 -0.52 24.42 -15.74
CA ASP A 157 -0.85 25.69 -15.08
C ASP A 157 -0.60 26.90 -16.02
N GLN A 158 0.49 26.87 -16.79
CA GLN A 158 0.78 27.88 -17.81
C GLN A 158 -0.24 27.88 -18.95
N ILE A 159 -0.66 26.71 -19.43
CA ILE A 159 -1.70 26.58 -20.47
C ILE A 159 -3.04 27.13 -19.96
N ALA A 160 -3.43 26.80 -18.73
CA ALA A 160 -4.66 27.31 -18.12
C ALA A 160 -4.62 28.84 -17.93
N GLN A 161 -3.46 29.41 -17.56
CA GLN A 161 -3.28 30.87 -17.50
C GLN A 161 -3.37 31.54 -18.87
N LEU A 162 -2.79 30.94 -19.92
CA LEU A 162 -2.88 31.46 -21.28
C LEU A 162 -4.31 31.41 -21.82
N GLN A 163 -5.05 30.33 -21.56
CA GLN A 163 -6.47 30.22 -21.93
C GLN A 163 -7.30 31.30 -21.24
N LYS A 164 -7.09 31.50 -19.93
CA LYS A 164 -7.77 32.55 -19.17
C LYS A 164 -7.42 33.96 -19.65
N ALA A 165 -6.17 34.21 -20.04
CA ALA A 165 -5.74 35.48 -20.64
C ALA A 165 -6.33 35.72 -22.04
N ALA A 166 -6.49 34.66 -22.84
CA ALA A 166 -7.15 34.73 -24.13
C ALA A 166 -8.65 35.03 -24.02
N GLU A 167 -9.33 34.44 -23.04
CA GLU A 167 -10.76 34.68 -22.77
C GLU A 167 -11.04 36.07 -22.18
N THR A 168 -10.10 36.64 -21.42
CA THR A 168 -10.22 37.99 -20.85
C THR A 168 -9.86 39.11 -21.83
N GLY A 169 -9.62 38.79 -23.11
CA GLY A 169 -9.41 39.78 -24.17
C GLY A 169 -8.05 40.49 -24.13
N ALA A 170 -7.05 39.94 -23.41
CA ALA A 170 -5.70 40.51 -23.39
C ALA A 170 -4.98 40.40 -24.76
N PHE A 171 -5.44 39.49 -25.62
CA PHE A 171 -5.06 39.41 -27.02
C PHE A 171 -6.18 40.01 -27.88
N ASP A 172 -6.13 41.33 -28.08
CA ASP A 172 -6.93 42.00 -29.11
C ASP A 172 -6.04 42.21 -30.36
N PRO A 173 -6.10 41.30 -31.36
CA PRO A 173 -5.25 41.37 -32.54
C PRO A 173 -5.56 42.57 -33.44
N LEU A 174 -6.62 43.34 -33.16
CA LEU A 174 -6.96 44.57 -33.88
C LEU A 174 -6.41 45.84 -33.21
N MET A 175 -5.90 45.76 -31.97
CA MET A 175 -5.28 46.92 -31.30
C MET A 175 -3.99 47.38 -32.00
N ILE A 176 -3.21 46.47 -32.58
CA ILE A 176 -1.98 46.82 -33.30
C ILE A 176 -2.24 47.64 -34.59
N TRP A 177 -3.45 47.54 -35.15
CA TRP A 177 -3.83 48.25 -36.38
C TRP A 177 -4.53 49.59 -36.12
N ARG A 178 -4.88 49.92 -34.88
CA ARG A 178 -5.55 51.20 -34.51
C ARG A 178 -4.58 52.33 -34.14
N ARG A 179 -3.26 52.08 -34.06
CA ARG A 179 -2.25 53.09 -33.67
C ARG A 179 -1.63 53.89 -34.83
N THR A 180 -2.06 53.65 -36.07
CA THR A 180 -1.62 54.42 -37.24
C THR A 180 -2.79 55.19 -37.86
N LYS A 181 -3.22 56.28 -37.20
CA LYS A 181 -3.64 57.53 -37.84
C LYS A 181 -3.82 58.63 -36.81
#